data_AF-A0A2V5QK98-F1
#
_entry.id   AF-A0A2V5QK98-F1
#
_cell.length_a   1.000
_cell.length_b   1.000
_cell.length_c   1.000
_cell.angle_alpha   90.00
_cell.angle_beta   90.00
_cell.angle_gamma   90.00
#
_symmetry.space_group_name_H-M   'P 1'
#
loop_
_entity.id
_entity.type
_entity.pdbx_description
1 polymer ?
#
loop_
_entity_poly.entity_id
_entity_poly.type
_entity_poly.pdbx_seq_one_letter_code
_entity_poly.pdbx_strand_id
1 'polypeptide(L)'
;MEIVGRLCQTPVQKQRLVMAFHKNALRNTTIVFLMSLLQTSPVRAAEAKIWEEFSGEKAFAHVQRLVDFGPRPAGSDALEKSRAYIEEQLRPQGWKVRRQAFTEDTPRGKTHFVNLIAQFAKQEKATSPAFLLCSHYDTKVFDTIRFIGANDGGSSTGLLLELARVIGQHPTLASKIELVFFDGEEAFEQFSGTDGLYGSRYFARQLRDIRPKQFRGGLLFDMVGDRSLGITLPDDSPADVARDIFAAAEALKLRSYFTYLGRDLIDDHAPLNGIGIPTLDVIDFDYPWWHTADDTIDKISAPSLQIVGSVTLYYLSEIALK
;
A
#
# COMPACT_ATOMS: atom_id res chain seq x y z
N MET A 1 45.43 -56.00 28.91
CA MET A 1 46.03 -55.58 27.63
C MET A 1 46.53 -54.16 27.84
N GLU A 2 47.69 -53.92 28.47
CA GLU A 2 49.06 -54.28 28.01
C GLU A 2 49.25 -53.81 26.57
N ILE A 3 50.15 -52.90 26.20
CA ILE A 3 51.65 -52.91 26.22
C ILE A 3 52.08 -51.43 25.95
N VAL A 4 52.87 -50.69 26.75
CA VAL A 4 54.33 -50.68 27.05
C VAL A 4 55.27 -50.26 25.89
N GLY A 5 56.15 -49.28 26.16
CA GLY A 5 57.49 -49.16 25.51
C GLY A 5 57.94 -47.73 25.21
N ARG A 6 58.66 -47.01 26.10
CA ARG A 6 60.14 -47.00 26.35
C ARG A 6 60.94 -46.31 25.21
N LEU A 7 61.64 -45.18 25.40
CA LEU A 7 62.84 -44.82 26.22
C LEU A 7 64.13 -44.75 25.36
N CYS A 8 64.86 -43.63 25.44
CA CYS A 8 66.34 -43.44 25.45
C CYS A 8 66.74 -42.11 24.78
N GLN A 9 67.23 -41.09 25.52
CA GLN A 9 68.59 -40.85 26.03
C GLN A 9 69.60 -40.27 24.99
N THR A 10 69.95 -38.99 25.24
CA THR A 10 71.17 -38.15 25.08
C THR A 10 72.51 -38.80 24.65
N PRO A 11 73.65 -38.09 24.30
CA PRO A 11 74.03 -36.67 24.55
C PRO A 11 74.89 -35.90 23.47
N VAL A 12 74.98 -34.56 23.67
CA VAL A 12 76.14 -33.62 23.61
C VAL A 12 77.22 -33.71 22.51
N GLN A 13 77.46 -32.59 21.81
CA GLN A 13 78.82 -32.08 21.58
C GLN A 13 78.90 -30.55 21.42
N LYS A 14 79.84 -29.97 22.17
CA LYS A 14 80.25 -28.55 22.25
C LYS A 14 81.10 -28.16 21.03
N GLN A 15 80.95 -26.94 20.53
CA GLN A 15 82.08 -26.15 20.03
C GLN A 15 81.96 -24.68 20.46
N ARG A 16 83.04 -24.18 21.08
CA ARG A 16 83.32 -22.77 21.39
C ARG A 16 84.20 -22.21 20.27
N LEU A 17 83.96 -20.97 19.83
CA LEU A 17 85.02 -20.05 19.37
C LEU A 17 84.49 -18.60 19.41
N VAL A 18 84.84 -17.83 20.45
CA VAL A 18 85.76 -16.66 20.48
C VAL A 18 85.16 -15.33 20.01
N MET A 19 85.37 -14.33 20.86
CA MET A 19 84.97 -12.92 20.80
C MET A 19 85.52 -12.15 19.59
N ALA A 20 84.77 -11.14 19.15
CA ALA A 20 85.33 -9.83 18.82
C ALA A 20 84.25 -8.73 18.96
N PHE A 21 84.48 -7.80 19.90
CA PHE A 21 83.76 -6.53 19.97
C PHE A 21 84.21 -5.63 18.81
N HIS A 22 83.26 -5.04 18.09
CA HIS A 22 83.48 -3.80 17.33
C HIS A 22 82.32 -2.84 17.60
N LYS A 23 82.66 -1.67 18.14
CA LYS A 23 81.80 -0.49 18.24
C LYS A 23 81.62 0.10 16.84
N ASN A 24 80.39 0.41 16.45
CA ASN A 24 80.04 1.46 15.47
C ASN A 24 78.53 1.75 15.67
N ALA A 25 78.18 2.86 16.32
CA ALA A 25 77.95 4.19 15.73
C ALA A 25 76.58 4.31 15.03
N LEU A 26 75.78 5.25 15.58
CA LEU A 26 74.44 5.68 15.22
C LEU A 26 74.05 5.61 13.73
N ARG A 27 72.82 5.16 13.48
CA ARG A 27 71.87 5.89 12.62
C ARG A 27 70.43 5.45 12.93
N ASN A 28 69.73 6.26 13.72
CA ASN A 28 68.27 6.18 13.84
C ASN A 28 67.66 6.68 12.52
N THR A 29 67.11 5.77 11.72
CA THR A 29 66.25 6.15 10.59
C THR A 29 64.81 5.94 11.01
N THR A 30 64.19 7.00 11.50
CA THR A 30 62.74 7.04 11.74
C THR A 30 62.04 7.07 10.38
N ILE A 31 61.50 5.93 9.96
CA ILE A 31 60.59 5.86 8.82
C ILE A 31 59.21 6.32 9.32
N VAL A 32 58.82 7.54 8.98
CA VAL A 32 57.46 8.05 9.21
C VAL A 32 56.58 7.50 8.09
N PHE A 33 55.81 6.47 8.37
CA PHE A 33 54.72 6.03 7.49
C PHE A 33 53.56 7.02 7.63
N LEU A 34 53.42 7.94 6.67
CA LEU A 34 52.22 8.76 6.56
C LEU A 34 51.09 7.87 6.01
N MET A 35 50.34 7.22 6.92
CA MET A 35 49.03 6.67 6.55
C MET A 35 48.10 7.85 6.27
N SER A 36 47.91 8.18 4.99
CA SER A 36 46.80 9.03 4.57
C SER A 36 45.50 8.26 4.85
N LEU A 37 44.87 8.56 5.98
CA LEU A 37 43.47 8.22 6.22
C LEU A 37 42.63 8.99 5.18
N LEU A 38 42.34 8.32 4.06
CA LEU A 38 41.22 8.69 3.20
C LEU A 38 39.96 8.53 4.05
N GLN A 39 39.55 9.61 4.71
CA GLN A 39 38.22 9.72 5.29
C GLN A 39 37.23 9.72 4.13
N THR A 40 36.79 8.54 3.72
CA THR A 40 35.58 8.41 2.91
C THR A 40 34.43 8.77 3.82
N SER A 41 34.02 10.04 3.81
CA SER A 41 32.74 10.44 4.38
C SER A 41 31.67 9.51 3.79
N PRO A 42 30.83 8.85 4.61
CA PRO A 42 29.73 8.09 4.06
C PRO A 42 28.87 9.07 3.26
N VAL A 43 28.78 8.85 1.94
CA VAL A 43 27.76 9.51 1.13
C VAL A 43 26.44 9.06 1.75
N ARG A 44 25.80 9.95 2.50
CA ARG A 44 24.45 9.72 3.01
C ARG A 44 23.60 9.51 1.76
N ALA A 45 23.22 8.25 1.49
CA ALA A 45 22.27 7.96 0.43
C ALA A 45 21.09 8.91 0.64
N ALA A 46 20.71 9.65 -0.41
CA ALA A 46 19.50 10.45 -0.35
C ALA A 46 18.37 9.52 0.10
N GLU A 47 17.62 9.94 1.13
CA GLU A 47 16.46 9.18 1.59
C GLU A 47 15.54 9.02 0.38
N ALA A 48 15.23 7.76 0.03
CA ALA A 48 14.39 7.48 -1.13
C ALA A 48 13.06 8.18 -0.94
N LYS A 49 12.55 8.81 -1.99
CA LYS A 49 11.25 9.47 -1.91
C LYS A 49 10.19 8.39 -1.81
N ILE A 50 9.23 8.54 -0.90
CA ILE A 50 8.22 7.50 -0.63
C ILE A 50 7.45 7.07 -1.89
N TRP A 51 7.18 7.98 -2.83
CA TRP A 51 6.49 7.66 -4.09
C TRP A 51 7.34 6.83 -5.08
N GLU A 52 8.65 6.71 -4.87
CA GLU A 52 9.56 5.83 -5.61
C GLU A 52 9.63 4.41 -5.00
N GLU A 53 9.08 4.20 -3.79
CA GLU A 53 9.03 2.89 -3.12
C GLU A 53 7.82 2.05 -3.52
N PHE A 54 6.82 2.66 -4.16
CA PHE A 54 5.64 1.98 -4.69
C PHE A 54 6.02 1.11 -5.89
N SER A 55 5.45 -0.10 -5.94
CA SER A 55 5.66 -1.03 -7.04
C SER A 55 4.33 -1.40 -7.70
N GLY A 56 4.12 -0.91 -8.92
CA GLY A 56 2.99 -1.31 -9.76
C GLY A 56 2.89 -2.82 -9.98
N GLU A 57 4.04 -3.52 -10.04
CA GLU A 57 4.09 -4.99 -10.16
C GLU A 57 3.55 -5.70 -8.92
N LYS A 58 3.84 -5.19 -7.71
CA LYS A 58 3.28 -5.75 -6.47
C LYS A 58 1.79 -5.48 -6.36
N ALA A 59 1.36 -4.26 -6.71
CA ALA A 59 -0.06 -3.93 -6.80
C ALA A 59 -0.77 -4.87 -7.79
N PHE A 60 -0.23 -5.06 -8.99
CA PHE A 60 -0.76 -5.98 -9.99
C PHE A 60 -0.84 -7.43 -9.48
N ALA A 61 0.17 -7.91 -8.75
CA ALA A 61 0.15 -9.23 -8.14
C ALA A 61 -0.98 -9.40 -7.10
N HIS A 62 -1.31 -8.33 -6.36
CA HIS A 62 -2.49 -8.33 -5.49
C HIS A 62 -3.79 -8.43 -6.29
N VAL A 63 -3.92 -7.69 -7.40
CA VAL A 63 -5.09 -7.77 -8.30
C VAL A 63 -5.25 -9.19 -8.84
N GLN A 64 -4.18 -9.77 -9.37
CA GLN A 64 -4.18 -11.16 -9.87
C GLN A 64 -4.63 -12.13 -8.77
N ARG A 65 -4.13 -11.97 -7.55
CA ARG A 65 -4.49 -12.86 -6.45
C ARG A 65 -5.97 -12.78 -6.08
N LEU A 66 -6.56 -11.60 -6.14
CA LEU A 66 -8.01 -11.39 -5.92
C LEU A 66 -8.83 -12.02 -7.05
N VAL A 67 -8.41 -11.82 -8.30
CA VAL A 67 -9.02 -12.44 -9.49
C VAL A 67 -8.99 -13.97 -9.41
N ASP A 68 -7.91 -14.55 -8.91
CA ASP A 68 -7.76 -16.02 -8.77
C ASP A 68 -8.78 -16.64 -7.80
N PHE A 69 -9.39 -15.86 -6.90
CA PHE A 69 -10.50 -16.34 -6.07
C PHE A 69 -11.81 -16.51 -6.85
N GLY A 70 -11.91 -15.92 -8.04
CA GLY A 70 -13.12 -15.85 -8.84
C GLY A 70 -13.95 -14.59 -8.55
N PRO A 71 -15.23 -14.56 -8.99
CA PRO A 71 -16.18 -13.52 -8.60
C PRO A 71 -16.31 -13.47 -7.09
N ARG A 72 -16.36 -12.27 -6.51
CA ARG A 72 -16.38 -12.02 -5.06
C ARG A 72 -17.63 -11.24 -4.64
N PRO A 73 -18.86 -11.67 -4.99
CA PRO A 73 -20.05 -10.94 -4.57
C PRO A 73 -20.22 -10.97 -3.05
N ALA A 74 -20.88 -9.95 -2.52
CA ALA A 74 -21.22 -9.86 -1.10
C ALA A 74 -21.86 -11.16 -0.58
N GLY A 75 -21.40 -11.62 0.59
CA GLY A 75 -21.84 -12.88 1.20
C GLY A 75 -21.20 -14.17 0.64
N SER A 76 -20.36 -14.11 -0.39
CA SER A 76 -19.73 -15.30 -0.98
C SER A 76 -18.48 -15.79 -0.22
N ASP A 77 -18.15 -17.09 -0.39
CA ASP A 77 -16.90 -17.68 0.10
C ASP A 77 -15.66 -17.04 -0.54
N ALA A 78 -15.74 -16.63 -1.81
CA ALA A 78 -14.65 -15.97 -2.51
C ALA A 78 -14.35 -14.59 -1.93
N LEU A 79 -15.38 -13.85 -1.51
CA LEU A 79 -15.20 -12.59 -0.81
C LEU A 79 -14.60 -12.79 0.59
N GLU A 80 -14.97 -13.84 1.33
CA GLU A 80 -14.30 -14.18 2.61
C GLU A 80 -12.82 -14.53 2.41
N LYS A 81 -12.46 -15.28 1.36
CA LYS A 81 -11.05 -15.53 1.02
C LYS A 81 -10.31 -14.23 0.73
N SER A 82 -10.96 -13.28 0.08
CA SER A 82 -10.41 -11.96 -0.21
C SER A 82 -10.19 -11.15 1.06
N ARG A 83 -11.12 -11.20 2.03
CA ARG A 83 -10.92 -10.57 3.36
C ARG A 83 -9.72 -11.15 4.09
N ALA A 84 -9.65 -12.48 4.15
CA ALA A 84 -8.53 -13.18 4.79
C ALA A 84 -7.20 -12.80 4.14
N TYR A 85 -7.17 -12.71 2.82
CA TYR A 85 -5.98 -12.27 2.07
C TYR A 85 -5.60 -10.82 2.40
N ILE A 86 -6.55 -9.88 2.37
CA ILE A 86 -6.31 -8.47 2.71
C ILE A 86 -5.72 -8.36 4.12
N GLU A 87 -6.32 -9.03 5.10
CA GLU A 87 -5.82 -9.06 6.48
C GLU A 87 -4.40 -9.64 6.59
N GLU A 88 -4.13 -10.72 5.86
CA GLU A 88 -2.81 -11.36 5.81
C GLU A 88 -1.75 -10.42 5.24
N GLN A 89 -2.06 -9.66 4.19
CA GLN A 89 -1.12 -8.72 3.57
C GLN A 89 -0.87 -7.48 4.45
N LEU A 90 -1.90 -7.00 5.14
CA LEU A 90 -1.82 -5.79 5.98
C LEU A 90 -1.08 -6.00 7.30
N ARG A 91 -1.27 -7.16 7.95
CA ARG A 91 -0.68 -7.46 9.26
C ARG A 91 0.85 -7.31 9.34
N PRO A 92 1.67 -7.88 8.44
CA PRO A 92 3.13 -7.74 8.52
C PRO A 92 3.61 -6.29 8.31
N GLN A 93 2.77 -5.43 7.71
CA GLN A 93 3.08 -4.03 7.47
C GLN A 93 2.69 -3.13 8.66
N GLY A 94 2.23 -3.71 9.78
CA GLY A 94 1.93 -2.97 11.02
C GLY A 94 0.49 -2.46 11.15
N TRP A 95 -0.39 -2.85 10.22
CA TRP A 95 -1.82 -2.52 10.27
C TRP A 95 -2.60 -3.54 11.11
N LYS A 96 -3.46 -3.03 11.98
CA LYS A 96 -4.44 -3.83 12.72
C LYS A 96 -5.80 -3.66 12.05
N VAL A 97 -6.30 -4.76 11.49
CA VAL A 97 -7.59 -4.80 10.81
C VAL A 97 -8.71 -5.13 11.80
N ARG A 98 -9.82 -4.42 11.68
CA ARG A 98 -11.09 -4.71 12.33
C ARG A 98 -12.14 -4.98 11.26
N ARG A 99 -12.80 -6.13 11.36
CA ARG A 99 -14.02 -6.43 10.60
C ARG A 99 -15.19 -5.64 11.17
N GLN A 100 -15.87 -4.86 10.34
CA GLN A 100 -17.14 -4.21 10.67
C GLN A 100 -18.25 -4.96 9.94
N ALA A 101 -18.81 -5.95 10.64
CA ALA A 101 -19.87 -6.80 10.14
C ALA A 101 -21.25 -6.19 10.37
N PHE A 102 -22.15 -6.32 9.40
CA PHE A 102 -23.55 -5.92 9.49
C PHE A 102 -24.43 -6.73 8.54
N THR A 103 -25.75 -6.58 8.66
CA THR A 103 -26.73 -7.23 7.79
C THR A 103 -27.75 -6.21 7.36
N GLU A 104 -28.03 -6.15 6.07
CA GLU A 104 -29.01 -5.24 5.48
C GLU A 104 -29.89 -6.02 4.49
N ASP A 105 -31.10 -5.50 4.22
CA ASP A 105 -31.98 -6.05 3.19
C ASP A 105 -31.47 -5.62 1.80
N THR A 106 -31.47 -6.56 0.86
CA THR A 106 -31.15 -6.33 -0.56
C THR A 106 -32.33 -6.78 -1.42
N PRO A 107 -32.41 -6.40 -2.70
CA PRO A 107 -33.42 -6.94 -3.61
C PRO A 107 -33.43 -8.47 -3.67
N ARG A 108 -32.27 -9.12 -3.44
CA ARG A 108 -32.11 -10.58 -3.45
C ARG A 108 -32.19 -11.22 -2.06
N GLY A 109 -32.67 -10.50 -1.05
CA GLY A 109 -32.85 -10.97 0.33
C GLY A 109 -31.84 -10.39 1.32
N LYS A 110 -31.86 -10.87 2.56
CA LYS A 110 -30.91 -10.40 3.59
C LYS A 110 -29.49 -10.87 3.29
N THR A 111 -28.55 -9.94 3.26
CA THR A 111 -27.13 -10.23 3.02
C THR A 111 -26.29 -9.74 4.19
N HIS A 112 -25.26 -10.52 4.53
CA HIS A 112 -24.27 -10.17 5.52
C HIS A 112 -23.04 -9.54 4.84
N PHE A 113 -22.70 -8.33 5.25
CA PHE A 113 -21.60 -7.53 4.71
C PHE A 113 -20.51 -7.34 5.76
N VAL A 114 -19.27 -7.17 5.33
CA VAL A 114 -18.13 -6.94 6.22
C VAL A 114 -17.17 -5.90 5.63
N ASN A 115 -17.19 -4.66 6.12
CA ASN A 115 -16.09 -3.75 5.82
C ASN A 115 -14.82 -4.18 6.56
N LEU A 116 -13.64 -3.92 5.99
CA LEU A 116 -12.36 -4.04 6.68
C LEU A 116 -11.81 -2.65 6.97
N ILE A 117 -11.55 -2.36 8.24
CA ILE A 117 -11.02 -1.06 8.68
C ILE A 117 -9.66 -1.30 9.32
N ALA A 118 -8.60 -0.74 8.73
CA ALA A 118 -7.24 -0.95 9.16
C ALA A 118 -6.63 0.33 9.74
N GLN A 119 -6.16 0.25 10.99
CA GLN A 119 -5.45 1.33 11.67
C GLN A 119 -4.02 0.90 11.98
N PHE A 120 -3.08 1.82 11.85
CA PHE A 120 -1.68 1.53 12.13
C PHE A 120 -1.42 1.35 13.63
N ALA A 121 -0.89 0.19 14.02
CA ALA A 121 -0.75 -0.22 15.42
C ALA A 121 0.69 -0.12 15.95
N LYS A 122 1.68 0.11 15.08
CA LYS A 122 3.11 0.15 15.46
C LYS A 122 3.52 1.56 15.92
N GLN A 123 2.88 2.06 16.98
CA GLN A 123 3.14 3.38 17.56
C GLN A 123 3.23 3.35 19.09
N GLU A 124 4.10 4.19 19.65
CA GLU A 124 4.27 4.35 21.11
C GLU A 124 3.16 5.20 21.76
N LYS A 125 2.53 6.10 20.98
CA LYS A 125 1.40 6.94 21.41
C LYS A 125 0.29 6.86 20.38
N ALA A 126 -0.95 6.68 20.83
CA ALA A 126 -2.11 6.63 19.95
C ALA A 126 -2.35 8.00 19.30
N THR A 127 -2.20 8.09 17.97
CA THR A 127 -2.74 9.20 17.17
C THR A 127 -4.06 8.78 16.52
N SER A 128 -5.04 9.68 16.52
CA SER A 128 -6.25 9.49 15.73
C SER A 128 -5.94 9.72 14.25
N PRO A 129 -6.33 8.81 13.33
CA PRO A 129 -6.12 8.99 11.91
C PRO A 129 -6.88 10.23 11.41
N ALA A 130 -6.25 11.01 10.55
CA ALA A 130 -6.79 12.25 9.99
C ALA A 130 -7.18 12.13 8.52
N PHE A 131 -6.89 11.00 7.87
CA PHE A 131 -7.11 10.80 6.44
C PHE A 131 -7.60 9.38 6.14
N LEU A 132 -8.52 9.23 5.19
CA LEU A 132 -9.03 7.95 4.72
C LEU A 132 -8.42 7.55 3.37
N LEU A 133 -8.06 6.28 3.21
CA LEU A 133 -7.83 5.67 1.90
C LEU A 133 -8.78 4.50 1.73
N CYS A 134 -9.60 4.54 0.69
CA CYS A 134 -10.75 3.67 0.53
C CYS A 134 -10.71 2.93 -0.81
N SER A 135 -11.33 1.76 -0.84
CA SER A 135 -11.61 0.96 -2.04
C SER A 135 -12.76 0.00 -1.71
N HIS A 136 -13.57 -0.40 -2.68
CA HIS A 136 -14.44 -1.56 -2.53
C HIS A 136 -13.73 -2.83 -3.01
N TYR A 137 -14.10 -3.99 -2.47
CA TYR A 137 -13.41 -5.26 -2.77
C TYR A 137 -14.36 -6.41 -3.15
N ASP A 138 -15.67 -6.14 -3.16
CA ASP A 138 -16.68 -7.02 -3.73
C ASP A 138 -16.74 -6.91 -5.26
N THR A 139 -17.62 -7.70 -5.88
CA THR A 139 -17.86 -7.66 -7.32
C THR A 139 -19.35 -7.75 -7.58
N LYS A 140 -19.84 -7.06 -8.61
CA LYS A 140 -21.24 -7.18 -9.04
C LYS A 140 -21.70 -8.62 -9.29
N VAL A 141 -22.95 -8.89 -8.91
CA VAL A 141 -23.65 -10.10 -9.32
C VAL A 141 -24.36 -9.87 -10.65
N PHE A 142 -24.12 -10.77 -11.60
CA PHE A 142 -24.88 -10.87 -12.84
C PHE A 142 -25.44 -12.27 -13.01
N ASP A 143 -26.64 -12.38 -13.57
CA ASP A 143 -27.28 -13.68 -13.81
C ASP A 143 -26.77 -14.37 -15.09
N THR A 144 -26.22 -13.60 -16.03
CA THR A 144 -25.89 -14.06 -17.39
C THR A 144 -24.40 -14.08 -17.70
N ILE A 145 -23.58 -13.41 -16.89
CA ILE A 145 -22.13 -13.34 -17.10
C ILE A 145 -21.37 -13.71 -15.85
N ARG A 146 -20.19 -14.31 -16.04
CA ARG A 146 -19.22 -14.50 -14.97
C ARG A 146 -18.35 -13.26 -14.87
N PHE A 147 -18.77 -12.31 -14.06
CA PHE A 147 -18.03 -11.08 -13.81
C PHE A 147 -16.92 -11.29 -12.77
N ILE A 148 -15.68 -10.92 -13.12
CA ILE A 148 -14.51 -11.11 -12.24
C ILE A 148 -14.15 -9.84 -11.48
N GLY A 149 -14.49 -8.67 -12.00
CA GLY A 149 -14.11 -7.37 -11.42
C GLY A 149 -12.59 -7.28 -11.29
N ALA A 150 -11.86 -7.34 -12.40
CA ALA A 150 -10.41 -7.20 -12.37
C ALA A 150 -10.03 -5.74 -12.16
N ASN A 151 -10.69 -4.83 -12.86
CA ASN A 151 -10.54 -3.39 -12.65
C ASN A 151 -11.50 -2.91 -11.56
N ASP A 152 -12.76 -3.31 -11.68
CA ASP A 152 -13.88 -2.97 -10.80
C ASP A 152 -13.75 -3.74 -9.47
N GLY A 153 -13.37 -3.04 -8.41
CA GLY A 153 -12.99 -3.58 -7.09
C GLY A 153 -11.62 -4.26 -7.00
N GLY A 154 -11.18 -4.97 -8.05
CA GLY A 154 -9.90 -5.67 -8.06
C GLY A 154 -8.68 -4.73 -8.04
N SER A 155 -8.67 -3.74 -8.95
CA SER A 155 -7.51 -2.87 -9.16
C SER A 155 -7.26 -1.92 -7.98
N SER A 156 -8.32 -1.32 -7.45
CA SER A 156 -8.28 -0.39 -6.33
C SER A 156 -7.88 -1.10 -5.04
N THR A 157 -8.37 -2.33 -4.82
CA THR A 157 -7.95 -3.14 -3.66
C THR A 157 -6.46 -3.50 -3.77
N GLY A 158 -5.99 -3.90 -4.96
CA GLY A 158 -4.58 -4.21 -5.18
C GLY A 158 -3.65 -3.00 -5.01
N LEU A 159 -4.08 -1.83 -5.50
CA LEU A 159 -3.43 -0.55 -5.28
C LEU A 159 -3.31 -0.24 -3.78
N LEU A 160 -4.44 -0.34 -3.05
CA LEU A 160 -4.51 0.01 -1.63
C LEU A 160 -3.64 -0.90 -0.76
N LEU A 161 -3.52 -2.18 -1.09
CA LEU A 161 -2.61 -3.11 -0.42
C LEU A 161 -1.13 -2.73 -0.59
N GLU A 162 -0.72 -2.33 -1.81
CA GLU A 162 0.66 -1.88 -2.04
C GLU A 162 0.92 -0.51 -1.40
N LEU A 163 -0.05 0.42 -1.43
CA LEU A 163 0.03 1.68 -0.67
C LEU A 163 0.22 1.39 0.82
N ALA A 164 -0.54 0.45 1.39
CA ALA A 164 -0.42 0.06 2.79
C ALA A 164 0.97 -0.52 3.12
N ARG A 165 1.58 -1.27 2.20
CA ARG A 165 2.96 -1.77 2.35
C ARG A 165 3.97 -0.63 2.42
N VAL A 166 3.89 0.33 1.49
CA VAL A 166 4.82 1.47 1.47
C VAL A 166 4.60 2.35 2.69
N ILE A 167 3.37 2.81 2.92
CA ILE A 167 3.02 3.68 4.04
C ILE A 167 3.40 3.05 5.38
N GLY A 168 3.22 1.74 5.55
CA GLY A 168 3.58 1.03 6.78
C GLY A 168 5.08 1.04 7.12
N GLN A 169 5.95 1.33 6.15
CA GLN A 169 7.39 1.55 6.35
C GLN A 169 7.71 2.94 6.88
N HIS A 170 6.73 3.85 6.87
CA HIS A 170 6.81 5.23 7.34
C HIS A 170 5.82 5.49 8.50
N PRO A 171 6.11 5.03 9.74
CA PRO A 171 5.18 5.05 10.87
C PRO A 171 4.48 6.39 11.15
N THR A 172 5.20 7.51 10.99
CA THR A 172 4.65 8.86 11.20
C THR A 172 3.57 9.23 10.20
N LEU A 173 3.68 8.76 8.95
CA LEU A 173 2.65 8.93 7.94
C LEU A 173 1.52 7.92 8.17
N ALA A 174 1.86 6.65 8.39
CA ALA A 174 0.89 5.58 8.61
C ALA A 174 -0.06 5.87 9.77
N SER A 175 0.42 6.48 10.86
CA SER A 175 -0.41 6.78 12.04
C SER A 175 -1.46 7.86 11.81
N LYS A 176 -1.37 8.60 10.69
CA LYS A 176 -2.33 9.62 10.26
C LYS A 176 -3.39 9.05 9.30
N ILE A 177 -3.28 7.80 8.87
CA ILE A 177 -4.12 7.21 7.83
C ILE A 177 -4.93 6.04 8.40
N GLU A 178 -6.19 5.93 8.00
CA GLU A 178 -7.03 4.76 8.17
C GLU A 178 -7.39 4.20 6.79
N LEU A 179 -7.20 2.90 6.60
CA LEU A 179 -7.55 2.22 5.36
C LEU A 179 -8.93 1.58 5.52
N VAL A 180 -9.78 1.70 4.52
CA VAL A 180 -11.12 1.10 4.53
C VAL A 180 -11.36 0.34 3.24
N PHE A 181 -11.70 -0.94 3.37
CA PHE A 181 -12.13 -1.79 2.27
C PHE A 181 -13.64 -2.02 2.44
N PHE A 182 -14.44 -1.45 1.56
CA PHE A 182 -15.90 -1.52 1.60
C PHE A 182 -16.42 -2.82 0.96
N ASP A 183 -17.42 -3.42 1.60
CA ASP A 183 -18.16 -4.58 1.09
C ASP A 183 -19.56 -4.13 0.68
N GLY A 184 -19.99 -4.54 -0.52
CA GLY A 184 -21.31 -4.23 -1.05
C GLY A 184 -21.38 -2.80 -1.59
N GLU A 185 -20.33 -2.31 -2.24
CA GLU A 185 -20.47 -1.14 -3.11
C GLU A 185 -21.49 -1.47 -4.21
N GLU A 186 -21.36 -2.67 -4.77
CA GLU A 186 -22.08 -3.08 -5.96
C GLU A 186 -23.57 -3.34 -5.69
N ALA A 187 -24.40 -2.89 -6.63
CA ALA A 187 -25.83 -3.17 -6.59
C ALA A 187 -26.14 -4.63 -6.94
N PHE A 188 -27.12 -5.23 -6.25
CA PHE A 188 -27.59 -6.60 -6.52
C PHE A 188 -28.50 -6.68 -7.75
N GLU A 189 -29.22 -5.61 -8.06
CA GLU A 189 -30.02 -5.48 -9.28
C GLU A 189 -29.66 -4.19 -10.00
N GLN A 190 -30.10 -3.05 -9.48
CA GLN A 190 -29.91 -1.75 -10.10
C GLN A 190 -29.52 -0.71 -9.06
N PHE A 191 -28.42 -0.01 -9.34
CA PHE A 191 -27.91 1.02 -8.46
C PHE A 191 -28.97 2.06 -8.14
N SER A 192 -29.20 2.28 -6.84
CA SER A 192 -30.20 3.21 -6.32
C SER A 192 -29.82 3.67 -4.91
N GLY A 193 -30.62 4.55 -4.31
CA GLY A 193 -30.38 4.99 -2.93
C GLY A 193 -30.43 3.88 -1.87
N THR A 194 -30.89 2.67 -2.22
CA THR A 194 -31.03 1.53 -1.31
C THR A 194 -30.40 0.23 -1.82
N ASP A 195 -29.96 0.18 -3.08
CA ASP A 195 -29.28 -0.97 -3.69
C ASP A 195 -27.92 -0.50 -4.22
N GLY A 196 -26.86 -0.85 -3.48
CA GLY A 196 -25.50 -0.34 -3.63
C GLY A 196 -25.01 0.43 -2.39
N LEU A 197 -23.71 0.71 -2.36
CA LEU A 197 -22.99 1.45 -1.32
C LEU A 197 -23.30 0.97 0.11
N TYR A 198 -23.62 -0.30 0.30
CA TYR A 198 -24.01 -0.87 1.60
C TYR A 198 -22.92 -0.62 2.65
N GLY A 199 -21.67 -0.94 2.28
CA GLY A 199 -20.47 -0.78 3.10
C GLY A 199 -20.23 0.66 3.53
N SER A 200 -20.09 1.57 2.58
CA SER A 200 -19.80 2.98 2.86
C SER A 200 -20.96 3.70 3.53
N ARG A 201 -22.22 3.43 3.15
CA ARG A 201 -23.41 3.96 3.87
C ARG A 201 -23.41 3.51 5.32
N TYR A 202 -23.12 2.24 5.60
CA TYR A 202 -23.04 1.75 6.97
C TYR A 202 -21.89 2.41 7.74
N PHE A 203 -20.71 2.48 7.15
CA PHE A 203 -19.54 3.11 7.76
C PHE A 203 -19.77 4.59 8.08
N ALA A 204 -20.32 5.37 7.14
CA ALA A 204 -20.67 6.77 7.33
C ALA A 204 -21.70 6.96 8.46
N ARG A 205 -22.74 6.11 8.53
CA ARG A 205 -23.71 6.15 9.64
C ARG A 205 -23.04 5.96 11.00
N GLN A 206 -22.06 5.06 11.10
CA GLN A 206 -21.31 4.82 12.34
C GLN A 206 -20.37 5.98 12.72
N LEU A 207 -19.92 6.79 11.75
CA LEU A 207 -19.05 7.93 12.01
C LEU A 207 -19.80 9.24 12.29
N ARG A 208 -21.00 9.42 11.73
CA ARG A 208 -21.79 10.67 11.73
C ARG A 208 -21.79 11.41 13.08
N ASP A 209 -22.04 10.69 14.17
CA ASP A 209 -22.20 11.30 15.50
C ASP A 209 -20.94 11.21 16.36
N ILE A 210 -19.89 10.55 15.89
CA ILE A 210 -18.69 10.28 16.69
C ILE A 210 -17.51 11.15 16.23
N ARG A 211 -17.16 11.12 14.94
CA ARG A 211 -15.86 11.65 14.47
C ARG A 211 -15.82 12.24 13.06
N PRO A 212 -16.88 12.83 12.48
CA PRO A 212 -16.78 13.32 11.10
C PRO A 212 -15.68 14.40 10.96
N LYS A 213 -15.53 15.26 11.97
CA LYS A 213 -14.50 16.32 12.01
C LYS A 213 -13.08 15.82 12.27
N GLN A 214 -12.89 14.52 12.54
CA GLN A 214 -11.56 13.95 12.74
C GLN A 214 -10.80 13.86 11.42
N PHE A 215 -11.51 13.50 10.34
CA PHE A 215 -10.94 13.32 9.02
C PHE A 215 -10.91 14.65 8.28
N ARG A 216 -9.72 15.05 7.83
CA ARG A 216 -9.49 16.27 7.05
C ARG A 216 -9.63 16.03 5.55
N GLY A 217 -9.62 14.76 5.14
CA GLY A 217 -9.64 14.35 3.75
C GLY A 217 -9.75 12.83 3.60
N GLY A 218 -10.07 12.39 2.39
CA GLY A 218 -10.02 11.00 1.98
C GLY A 218 -9.80 10.86 0.48
N LEU A 219 -9.29 9.70 0.06
CA LEU A 219 -9.28 9.25 -1.32
C LEU A 219 -10.05 7.93 -1.40
N LEU A 220 -11.04 7.86 -2.28
CA LEU A 220 -11.59 6.61 -2.79
C LEU A 220 -10.86 6.27 -4.08
N PHE A 221 -10.48 5.01 -4.24
CA PHE A 221 -9.97 4.48 -5.49
C PHE A 221 -11.00 3.53 -6.07
N ASP A 222 -11.31 3.70 -7.34
CA ASP A 222 -12.10 2.74 -8.10
C ASP A 222 -11.59 2.61 -9.55
N MET A 223 -11.62 1.40 -10.11
CA MET A 223 -11.28 1.13 -11.51
C MET A 223 -9.95 1.74 -12.01
N VAL A 224 -8.91 1.77 -11.16
CA VAL A 224 -7.62 2.47 -11.38
C VAL A 224 -6.54 1.66 -12.13
N GLY A 225 -6.91 0.51 -12.69
CA GLY A 225 -5.98 -0.48 -13.25
C GLY A 225 -5.87 -0.50 -14.77
N ASP A 226 -6.72 0.21 -15.52
CA ASP A 226 -6.81 0.07 -16.97
C ASP A 226 -5.47 0.31 -17.69
N ARG A 227 -5.19 -0.48 -18.73
CA ARG A 227 -4.04 -0.31 -19.62
C ARG A 227 -4.03 1.04 -20.33
N SER A 228 -5.19 1.57 -20.68
CA SER A 228 -5.34 2.86 -21.36
C SER A 228 -5.69 3.97 -20.37
N LEU A 229 -5.02 3.97 -19.21
CA LEU A 229 -5.36 4.77 -18.04
C LEU A 229 -5.74 6.23 -18.35
N GLY A 230 -6.94 6.62 -17.93
CA GLY A 230 -7.45 7.98 -17.91
C GLY A 230 -8.17 8.26 -16.59
N ILE A 231 -7.43 8.62 -15.54
CA ILE A 231 -8.05 8.99 -14.26
C ILE A 231 -8.88 10.26 -14.43
N THR A 232 -10.14 10.16 -14.06
CA THR A 232 -11.12 11.23 -14.01
C THR A 232 -11.52 11.51 -12.57
N LEU A 233 -11.61 12.80 -12.22
CA LEU A 233 -12.07 13.25 -10.90
C LEU A 233 -13.50 13.81 -11.04
N PRO A 234 -14.52 13.21 -10.39
CA PRO A 234 -15.90 13.68 -10.42
C PRO A 234 -16.08 15.12 -9.90
N ASP A 235 -17.04 15.85 -10.45
CA ASP A 235 -17.25 17.28 -10.12
C ASP A 235 -17.79 17.49 -8.69
N ASP A 236 -18.42 16.47 -8.10
CA ASP A 236 -18.88 16.45 -6.71
C ASP A 236 -17.76 16.17 -5.69
N SER A 237 -16.53 15.98 -6.18
CA SER A 237 -15.36 15.82 -5.32
C SER A 237 -14.90 17.14 -4.68
N PRO A 238 -14.25 17.12 -3.50
CA PRO A 238 -13.71 18.32 -2.88
C PRO A 238 -12.68 19.02 -3.77
N ALA A 239 -12.98 20.25 -4.19
CA ALA A 239 -12.19 20.98 -5.18
C ALA A 239 -10.74 21.25 -4.76
N ASP A 240 -10.48 21.41 -3.46
CA ASP A 240 -9.13 21.57 -2.91
C ASP A 240 -8.32 20.27 -3.01
N VAL A 241 -8.93 19.13 -2.67
CA VAL A 241 -8.30 17.81 -2.81
C VAL A 241 -8.02 17.49 -4.28
N ALA A 242 -8.97 17.76 -5.19
CA ALA A 242 -8.79 17.56 -6.63
C ALA A 242 -7.64 18.41 -7.20
N ARG A 243 -7.61 19.71 -6.86
CA ARG A 243 -6.50 20.61 -7.22
C ARG A 243 -5.14 20.07 -6.76
N ASP A 244 -5.08 19.58 -5.52
CA ASP A 244 -3.85 19.10 -4.94
C ASP A 244 -3.37 17.77 -5.56
N ILE A 245 -4.29 16.89 -5.99
CA ILE A 245 -3.95 15.72 -6.80
C ILE A 245 -3.39 16.12 -8.16
N PHE A 246 -3.98 17.10 -8.85
CA PHE A 246 -3.39 17.60 -10.09
C PHE A 246 -2.00 18.21 -9.88
N ALA A 247 -1.77 18.91 -8.77
CA ALA A 247 -0.45 19.44 -8.43
C ALA A 247 0.57 18.32 -8.15
N ALA A 248 0.16 17.25 -7.47
CA ALA A 248 0.99 16.06 -7.27
C ALA A 248 1.32 15.37 -8.59
N ALA A 249 0.33 15.19 -9.47
CA ALA A 249 0.54 14.61 -10.80
C ALA A 249 1.47 15.48 -11.65
N GLU A 250 1.33 16.81 -11.62
CA GLU A 250 2.22 17.74 -12.32
C GLU A 250 3.67 17.66 -11.79
N ALA A 251 3.86 17.60 -10.48
CA ALA A 251 5.18 17.48 -9.87
C ALA A 251 5.92 16.20 -10.30
N LEU A 252 5.16 15.12 -10.55
CA LEU A 252 5.69 13.86 -11.06
C LEU A 252 5.71 13.76 -12.59
N LYS A 253 5.28 14.81 -13.32
CA LYS A 253 5.14 14.81 -14.79
C LYS A 253 4.17 13.75 -15.32
N LEU A 254 3.13 13.45 -14.53
CA LEU A 254 2.08 12.47 -14.81
C LEU A 254 0.71 13.14 -15.05
N ARG A 255 0.66 14.48 -15.10
CA ARG A 255 -0.59 15.25 -15.23
C ARG A 255 -1.45 14.88 -16.44
N SER A 256 -0.87 14.32 -17.50
CA SER A 256 -1.60 13.87 -18.70
C SER A 256 -2.55 12.70 -18.45
N TYR A 257 -2.35 11.94 -17.37
CA TYR A 257 -3.21 10.80 -16.99
C TYR A 257 -4.40 11.20 -16.12
N PHE A 258 -4.50 12.47 -15.71
CA PHE A 258 -5.52 12.94 -14.78
C PHE A 258 -6.34 14.05 -15.43
N THR A 259 -7.67 13.99 -15.38
CA THR A 259 -8.57 15.06 -15.83
C THR A 259 -9.78 15.15 -14.92
N TYR A 260 -10.59 16.20 -15.08
CA TYR A 260 -11.93 16.20 -14.50
C TYR A 260 -12.86 15.31 -15.33
N LEU A 261 -13.80 14.66 -14.66
CA LEU A 261 -14.86 13.88 -15.31
C LEU A 261 -15.88 14.80 -16.03
N GLY A 262 -16.08 16.03 -15.50
CA GLY A 262 -17.03 17.00 -16.06
C GLY A 262 -18.50 16.66 -15.76
N ARG A 263 -18.73 15.79 -14.77
CA ARG A 263 -20.03 15.47 -14.18
C ARG A 263 -19.82 14.85 -12.78
N ASP A 264 -20.88 14.86 -12.00
CA ASP A 264 -20.93 14.14 -10.71
C ASP A 264 -20.94 12.62 -10.95
N LEU A 265 -20.42 11.88 -9.98
CA LEU A 265 -20.49 10.42 -9.94
C LEU A 265 -20.88 9.98 -8.53
N ILE A 266 -21.83 9.06 -8.40
CA ILE A 266 -22.20 8.50 -7.10
C ILE A 266 -21.40 7.21 -6.91
N ASP A 267 -20.60 7.18 -5.86
CA ASP A 267 -19.78 6.03 -5.42
C ASP A 267 -19.60 6.11 -3.89
N ASP A 268 -18.76 5.26 -3.28
CA ASP A 268 -18.51 5.12 -1.85
C ASP A 268 -18.00 6.41 -1.18
N HIS A 269 -17.53 7.41 -1.93
CA HIS A 269 -17.18 8.74 -1.42
C HIS A 269 -18.42 9.56 -1.06
N ALA A 270 -19.54 9.36 -1.76
CA ALA A 270 -20.74 10.17 -1.60
C ALA A 270 -21.34 10.05 -0.18
N PRO A 271 -21.47 8.85 0.44
CA PRO A 271 -21.89 8.75 1.84
C PRO A 271 -20.94 9.43 2.84
N LEU A 272 -19.63 9.46 2.56
CA LEU A 272 -18.62 10.12 3.38
C LEU A 272 -18.73 11.65 3.27
N ASN A 273 -18.84 12.15 2.04
CA ASN A 273 -19.10 13.57 1.76
C ASN A 273 -20.40 14.03 2.44
N GLY A 274 -21.46 13.21 2.40
CA GLY A 274 -22.74 13.48 3.04
C GLY A 274 -22.71 13.59 4.57
N ILE A 275 -21.63 13.15 5.23
CA ILE A 275 -21.40 13.38 6.67
C ILE A 275 -20.29 14.41 6.95
N GLY A 276 -19.77 15.07 5.91
CA GLY A 276 -18.76 16.11 6.00
C GLY A 276 -17.31 15.63 6.03
N ILE A 277 -17.02 14.39 5.61
CA ILE A 277 -15.65 13.92 5.40
C ILE A 277 -15.30 14.15 3.92
N PRO A 278 -14.44 15.13 3.58
CA PRO A 278 -14.15 15.47 2.20
C PRO A 278 -13.34 14.36 1.53
N THR A 279 -13.99 13.55 0.71
CA THR A 279 -13.41 12.38 0.03
C THR A 279 -13.48 12.60 -1.47
N LEU A 280 -12.32 12.59 -2.13
CA LEU A 280 -12.19 12.64 -3.58
C LEU A 280 -12.26 11.21 -4.12
N ASP A 281 -13.01 11.03 -5.20
CA ASP A 281 -13.01 9.79 -5.97
C ASP A 281 -11.97 9.86 -7.10
N VAL A 282 -11.14 8.83 -7.18
CA VAL A 282 -10.03 8.67 -8.12
C VAL A 282 -10.35 7.46 -8.98
N ILE A 283 -10.96 7.71 -10.14
CA ILE A 283 -11.60 6.68 -10.97
C ILE A 283 -11.30 6.84 -12.46
N ASP A 284 -11.06 5.73 -13.17
CA ASP A 284 -11.06 5.69 -14.64
C ASP A 284 -12.44 5.27 -15.15
N PHE A 285 -13.38 6.22 -15.22
CA PHE A 285 -14.76 5.90 -15.55
C PHE A 285 -15.00 5.67 -17.05
N ASP A 286 -14.08 6.11 -17.92
CA ASP A 286 -14.15 5.87 -19.37
C ASP A 286 -13.58 4.47 -19.72
N TYR A 287 -14.16 3.43 -19.12
CA TYR A 287 -13.68 2.05 -19.20
C TYR A 287 -14.66 1.14 -19.97
N PRO A 288 -14.35 0.70 -21.21
CA PRO A 288 -15.28 -0.06 -22.06
C PRO A 288 -15.68 -1.44 -21.51
N TRP A 289 -14.91 -2.00 -20.58
CA TRP A 289 -15.13 -3.34 -20.04
C TRP A 289 -15.92 -3.32 -18.72
N TRP A 290 -16.25 -2.13 -18.20
CA TRP A 290 -17.04 -1.96 -16.99
C TRP A 290 -18.33 -2.77 -17.07
N HIS A 291 -18.63 -3.53 -16.01
CA HIS A 291 -19.82 -4.38 -15.94
C HIS A 291 -19.97 -5.41 -17.09
N THR A 292 -18.85 -5.86 -17.67
CA THR A 292 -18.82 -6.91 -18.69
C THR A 292 -17.99 -8.12 -18.27
N ALA A 293 -18.22 -9.29 -18.88
CA ALA A 293 -17.42 -10.49 -18.63
C ALA A 293 -15.94 -10.31 -18.97
N ASP A 294 -15.60 -9.29 -19.75
CA ASP A 294 -14.26 -8.98 -20.23
C ASP A 294 -13.48 -8.08 -19.27
N ASP A 295 -14.05 -7.65 -18.14
CA ASP A 295 -13.28 -7.04 -17.05
C ASP A 295 -12.41 -8.09 -16.34
N THR A 296 -11.27 -8.34 -16.97
CA THR A 296 -10.37 -9.46 -16.73
C THR A 296 -8.94 -8.97 -16.57
N ILE A 297 -8.07 -9.81 -16.00
CA ILE A 297 -6.73 -9.38 -15.58
C ILE A 297 -5.86 -8.88 -16.76
N ASP A 298 -6.13 -9.31 -17.99
CA ASP A 298 -5.43 -8.80 -19.16
C ASP A 298 -5.78 -7.35 -19.49
N LYS A 299 -6.79 -6.73 -18.85
CA LYS A 299 -7.05 -5.28 -18.95
C LYS A 299 -6.22 -4.46 -17.96
N ILE A 300 -5.59 -5.12 -16.99
CA ILE A 300 -4.88 -4.45 -15.91
C ILE A 300 -3.40 -4.23 -16.26
N SER A 301 -2.86 -3.11 -15.80
CA SER A 301 -1.52 -2.63 -16.11
C SER A 301 -0.76 -2.25 -14.84
N ALA A 302 0.34 -2.94 -14.56
CA ALA A 302 1.28 -2.54 -13.51
C ALA A 302 1.78 -1.09 -13.68
N PRO A 303 2.14 -0.61 -14.89
CA PRO A 303 2.42 0.81 -15.11
C PRO A 303 1.30 1.77 -14.71
N SER A 304 0.04 1.41 -14.95
CA SER A 304 -1.11 2.26 -14.57
C SER A 304 -1.25 2.35 -13.06
N LEU A 305 -1.17 1.21 -12.37
CA LEU A 305 -1.15 1.16 -10.90
C LEU A 305 0.04 1.93 -10.32
N GLN A 306 1.21 1.89 -10.97
CA GLN A 306 2.38 2.68 -10.58
C GLN A 306 2.10 4.19 -10.65
N ILE A 307 1.47 4.66 -11.73
CA ILE A 307 1.13 6.08 -11.92
C ILE A 307 0.24 6.56 -10.77
N VAL A 308 -0.86 5.85 -10.52
CA VAL A 308 -1.82 6.22 -9.48
C VAL A 308 -1.15 6.16 -8.09
N GLY A 309 -0.46 5.06 -7.78
CA GLY A 309 0.20 4.87 -6.48
C GLY A 309 1.28 5.92 -6.18
N SER A 310 2.12 6.25 -7.16
CA SER A 310 3.15 7.29 -7.00
C SER A 310 2.54 8.68 -6.80
N VAL A 311 1.50 9.05 -7.54
CA VAL A 311 0.79 10.33 -7.35
C VAL A 311 0.14 10.40 -5.97
N THR A 312 -0.54 9.34 -5.54
CA THR A 312 -1.14 9.25 -4.21
C THR A 312 -0.09 9.44 -3.11
N LEU A 313 1.04 8.74 -3.18
CA LEU A 313 2.07 8.84 -2.15
C LEU A 313 2.72 10.23 -2.10
N TYR A 314 2.97 10.84 -3.26
CA TYR A 314 3.47 12.22 -3.31
C TYR A 314 2.47 13.19 -2.68
N TYR A 315 1.20 13.08 -3.05
CA TYR A 315 0.13 13.91 -2.48
C TYR A 315 0.08 13.76 -0.95
N LEU A 316 0.07 12.54 -0.44
CA LEU A 316 0.01 12.28 0.99
C LEU A 316 1.22 12.84 1.73
N SER A 317 2.45 12.60 1.22
CA SER A 317 3.67 12.98 1.95
C SER A 317 4.07 14.44 1.81
N GLU A 318 3.77 15.08 0.67
CA GLU A 318 4.23 16.43 0.38
C GLU A 318 3.15 17.51 0.46
N ILE A 319 1.87 17.12 0.43
CA ILE A 319 0.75 18.08 0.39
C ILE A 319 -0.21 17.85 1.57
N ALA A 320 -0.86 16.68 1.63
CA ALA A 320 -1.97 16.45 2.55
C ALA A 320 -1.55 16.28 4.01
N LEU A 321 -0.44 15.56 4.26
CA LEU A 321 -0.03 15.12 5.59
C LEU A 321 1.42 15.48 5.94
N LYS A 322 2.01 16.43 5.21
CA LYS A 322 3.29 17.08 5.56
C LYS A 322 3.19 17.76 6.93
#